data_AF-A0A954PIF1-F1
#
_entry.id   AF-A0A954PIF1-F1
#
_cell.length_a   1.000
_cell.length_b   1.000
_cell.length_c   1.000
_cell.angle_alpha   90.00
_cell.angle_beta   90.00
_cell.angle_gamma   90.00
#
_symmetry.space_group_name_H-M   'P 1'
#
loop_
_entity.id
_entity.type
_entity.pdbx_description
1 polymer ?
#
loop_
_entity_poly.entity_id
_entity_poly.type
_entity_poly.pdbx_seq_one_letter_code
_entity_poly.pdbx_strand_id
1 'polypeptide(L)'
;MRVSGSRPEFQSGDFGAAFNQGLRNFKERLIEFESKIPQDTIPCRGDEYHLQVLSAFDESQAFCRDFEIRHDDTDIIVQAQQLFRRETDPWIRQSWIGNRARSKPSGFAGDYEMLVKLYDEATPARGLGGYLDLCILDLPLARAVRSRLASAREFLLSQILARGTDVRILAIPTRRCSEYTGMLVQAQQQ
;
A
#
# COMPACT_ATOMS: atom_id res chain seq x y z
N MET A 1 15.88 -9.87 27.32
CA MET A 1 15.01 -11.06 27.48
C MET A 1 14.32 -11.30 26.14
N ARG A 2 14.85 -12.24 25.32
CA ARG A 2 14.29 -12.56 24.00
C ARG A 2 13.09 -13.48 24.22
N VAL A 3 11.89 -13.03 23.85
CA VAL A 3 10.74 -13.93 23.72
C VAL A 3 10.91 -14.67 22.40
N SER A 4 11.36 -15.91 22.47
CA SER A 4 11.29 -16.85 21.36
C SER A 4 9.82 -17.20 21.13
N GLY A 5 9.11 -16.37 20.36
CA GLY A 5 7.81 -16.73 19.83
C GLY A 5 8.01 -17.79 18.75
N SER A 6 7.78 -19.05 19.11
CA SER A 6 7.53 -20.13 18.15
C SER A 6 6.47 -19.66 17.15
N ARG A 7 6.79 -19.73 15.84
CA ARG A 7 5.79 -19.53 14.79
C ARG A 7 4.66 -20.54 15.04
N PRO A 8 3.39 -20.12 15.11
CA PRO A 8 2.29 -21.06 15.24
C PRO A 8 2.35 -22.04 14.05
N GLU A 9 2.35 -23.34 14.35
CA GLU A 9 2.19 -24.37 13.34
C GLU A 9 0.84 -24.16 12.66
N PHE A 10 0.89 -23.97 11.33
CA PHE A 10 -0.31 -23.80 10.51
C PHE A 10 -1.07 -25.11 10.48
N GLN A 11 -2.15 -25.21 11.27
CA GLN A 11 -3.15 -26.25 11.05
C GLN A 11 -3.92 -25.86 9.80
N SER A 12 -3.92 -26.74 8.80
CA SER A 12 -4.72 -26.54 7.59
C SER A 12 -6.20 -26.63 7.95
N GLY A 13 -6.79 -25.50 8.35
CA GLY A 13 -8.24 -25.36 8.42
C GLY A 13 -8.83 -25.64 7.03
N ASP A 14 -9.96 -26.35 6.98
CA ASP A 14 -10.74 -26.43 5.76
C ASP A 14 -11.43 -25.07 5.55
N PHE A 15 -10.79 -24.18 4.79
CA PHE A 15 -11.33 -22.87 4.44
C PHE A 15 -12.51 -22.95 3.44
N GLY A 16 -12.95 -24.16 3.10
CA GLY A 16 -13.97 -24.43 2.10
C GLY A 16 -13.41 -24.39 0.68
N ALA A 17 -14.02 -25.18 -0.21
CA ALA A 17 -13.63 -25.25 -1.62
C ALA A 17 -13.67 -23.88 -2.33
N ALA A 18 -14.59 -23.00 -1.92
CA ALA A 18 -14.75 -21.67 -2.50
C ALA A 18 -13.55 -20.74 -2.22
N PHE A 19 -13.00 -20.74 -0.99
CA PHE A 19 -11.79 -19.98 -0.65
C PHE A 19 -10.58 -20.42 -1.44
N ASN A 20 -10.36 -21.73 -1.47
CA ASN A 20 -9.24 -22.30 -2.20
C ASN A 20 -9.34 -22.04 -3.71
N GLN A 21 -10.56 -22.04 -4.27
CA GLN A 21 -10.78 -21.69 -5.67
C GLN A 21 -10.53 -20.20 -5.95
N GLY A 22 -11.05 -19.30 -5.11
CA GLY A 22 -10.82 -17.85 -5.27
C GLY A 22 -9.34 -17.49 -5.20
N LEU A 23 -8.62 -18.05 -4.23
CA LEU A 23 -7.17 -17.89 -4.10
C LEU A 23 -6.42 -18.45 -5.31
N ARG A 24 -6.82 -19.62 -5.82
CA ARG A 24 -6.22 -20.21 -7.01
C ARG A 24 -6.40 -19.32 -8.24
N ASN A 25 -7.61 -18.85 -8.50
CA ASN A 25 -7.90 -17.96 -9.63
C ASN A 25 -7.03 -16.71 -9.58
N PHE A 26 -6.90 -16.09 -8.41
CA PHE A 26 -6.06 -14.91 -8.25
C PHE A 26 -4.58 -15.21 -8.53
N LYS A 27 -4.05 -16.33 -8.02
CA LYS A 27 -2.67 -16.76 -8.30
C LYS A 27 -2.43 -17.02 -9.78
N GLU A 28 -3.37 -17.66 -10.47
CA GLU A 28 -3.28 -17.92 -11.91
C GLU A 28 -3.18 -16.60 -12.70
N ARG A 29 -3.98 -15.58 -12.33
CA ARG A 29 -3.85 -14.25 -12.93
C ARG A 29 -2.48 -13.61 -12.65
N LEU A 30 -1.95 -13.73 -11.44
CA LEU A 30 -0.63 -13.20 -11.10
C LEU A 30 0.50 -13.89 -11.90
N ILE A 31 0.42 -15.21 -12.08
CA ILE A 31 1.35 -15.99 -12.93
C ILE A 31 1.26 -15.51 -14.37
N GLU A 32 0.04 -15.33 -14.88
CA GLU A 32 -0.18 -14.83 -16.24
C GLU A 32 0.44 -13.44 -16.43
N PHE A 33 0.20 -12.50 -15.51
CA PHE A 33 0.79 -11.17 -15.58
C PHE A 33 2.31 -11.19 -15.52
N GLU A 34 2.89 -12.01 -14.63
CA GLU A 34 4.33 -12.17 -14.53
C GLU A 34 4.95 -12.70 -15.83
N SER A 35 4.23 -13.56 -16.55
CA SER A 35 4.69 -14.07 -17.86
C SER A 35 4.55 -13.07 -19.01
N LYS A 36 3.56 -12.17 -18.94
CA LYS A 36 3.21 -11.24 -20.02
C LYS A 36 3.90 -9.89 -19.91
N ILE A 37 4.16 -9.42 -18.68
CA ILE A 37 4.72 -8.10 -18.42
C ILE A 37 6.25 -8.22 -18.42
N PRO A 38 6.98 -7.58 -19.35
CA PRO A 38 8.44 -7.57 -19.33
C PRO A 38 9.00 -7.03 -18.01
N GLN A 39 10.06 -7.63 -17.49
CA GLN A 39 10.58 -7.31 -16.14
C GLN A 39 11.09 -5.86 -16.00
N ASP A 40 11.52 -5.26 -17.09
CA ASP A 40 12.04 -3.89 -17.15
C ASP A 40 10.96 -2.84 -17.44
N THR A 41 9.70 -3.27 -17.64
CA THR A 41 8.57 -2.37 -17.92
C THR A 41 8.44 -1.31 -16.84
N ILE A 42 8.32 -0.06 -17.29
CA ILE A 42 7.97 1.07 -16.43
C ILE A 42 6.44 1.15 -16.38
N PRO A 43 5.82 0.97 -15.20
CA PRO A 43 4.37 0.91 -15.10
C PRO A 43 3.74 2.27 -15.48
N CYS A 44 2.71 2.24 -16.34
CA CYS A 44 1.98 3.44 -16.73
C CYS A 44 0.55 3.39 -16.22
N ARG A 45 0.13 4.44 -15.50
CA ARG A 45 -1.23 4.54 -14.98
C ARG A 45 -2.24 4.58 -16.15
N GLY A 46 -3.17 3.63 -16.12
CA GLY A 46 -4.29 3.56 -17.07
C GLY A 46 -3.96 2.81 -18.36
N ASP A 47 -2.76 2.23 -18.49
CA ASP A 47 -2.47 1.31 -19.59
C ASP A 47 -3.20 -0.03 -19.42
N GLU A 48 -3.11 -0.89 -20.44
CA GLU A 48 -3.78 -2.18 -20.45
C GLU A 48 -3.40 -3.05 -19.24
N TYR A 49 -2.11 -3.16 -18.92
CA TYR A 49 -1.64 -3.98 -17.81
C TYR A 49 -2.09 -3.43 -16.46
N HIS A 50 -2.07 -2.11 -16.27
CA HIS A 50 -2.57 -1.47 -15.07
C HIS A 50 -4.05 -1.80 -14.85
N LEU A 51 -4.88 -1.66 -15.88
CA LEU A 51 -6.31 -1.95 -15.78
C LEU A 51 -6.58 -3.44 -15.51
N GLN A 52 -5.81 -4.34 -16.14
CA GLN A 52 -5.95 -5.79 -15.91
C GLN A 52 -5.52 -6.20 -14.50
N VAL A 53 -4.38 -5.70 -14.02
CA VAL A 53 -3.89 -5.97 -12.65
C VAL A 53 -4.86 -5.40 -11.62
N LEU A 54 -5.35 -4.17 -11.83
CA LEU A 54 -6.34 -3.55 -10.94
C LEU A 54 -7.63 -4.38 -10.86
N SER A 55 -8.17 -4.81 -12.00
CA SER A 55 -9.35 -5.70 -12.04
C SER A 55 -9.13 -7.00 -11.27
N ALA A 56 -7.96 -7.63 -11.39
CA ALA A 56 -7.65 -8.84 -10.63
C ALA A 56 -7.64 -8.61 -9.12
N PHE A 57 -7.15 -7.44 -8.69
CA PHE A 57 -7.17 -7.05 -7.29
C PHE A 57 -8.58 -6.76 -6.79
N ASP A 58 -9.40 -6.07 -7.57
CA ASP A 58 -10.79 -5.77 -7.22
C ASP A 58 -11.61 -7.07 -7.06
N GLU A 59 -11.45 -8.01 -7.99
CA GLU A 59 -12.07 -9.34 -7.92
C GLU A 59 -11.61 -10.10 -6.67
N SER A 60 -10.30 -10.11 -6.39
CA SER A 60 -9.76 -10.77 -5.19
C SER A 60 -10.26 -10.10 -3.90
N GLN A 61 -10.37 -8.77 -3.86
CA GLN A 61 -10.87 -8.05 -2.68
C GLN A 61 -12.35 -8.30 -2.45
N ALA A 62 -13.16 -8.31 -3.51
CA ALA A 62 -14.58 -8.66 -3.43
C ALA A 62 -14.73 -10.10 -2.89
N PHE A 63 -13.94 -11.03 -3.42
CA PHE A 63 -13.91 -12.41 -2.94
C PHE A 63 -13.54 -12.52 -1.45
N CYS A 64 -12.46 -11.87 -1.02
CA CYS A 64 -12.03 -11.89 0.38
C CYS A 64 -13.09 -11.27 1.31
N ARG A 65 -13.75 -10.18 0.87
CA ARG A 65 -14.82 -9.55 1.63
C ARG A 65 -16.03 -10.46 1.79
N ASP A 66 -16.44 -11.14 0.71
CA ASP A 66 -17.52 -12.11 0.76
C ASP A 66 -17.21 -13.27 1.70
N PHE A 67 -15.94 -13.73 1.73
CA PHE A 67 -15.49 -14.73 2.70
C PHE A 67 -15.61 -14.21 4.13
N GLU A 68 -15.07 -13.01 4.43
CA GLU A 68 -15.15 -12.40 5.77
C GLU A 68 -16.61 -12.15 6.22
N ILE A 69 -17.53 -11.82 5.31
CA ILE A 69 -18.95 -11.66 5.64
C ILE A 69 -19.63 -13.00 5.97
N ARG A 70 -19.24 -14.09 5.31
CA ARG A 70 -19.84 -15.41 5.50
C ARG A 70 -19.32 -16.15 6.73
N HIS A 71 -18.18 -15.73 7.27
CA HIS A 71 -17.54 -16.35 8.42
C HIS A 71 -17.39 -15.34 9.55
N ASP A 72 -18.13 -15.50 10.64
CA ASP A 72 -18.02 -14.63 11.83
C ASP A 72 -16.90 -15.10 12.80
N ASP A 73 -16.30 -16.25 12.51
CA ASP A 73 -15.20 -16.81 13.30
C ASP A 73 -13.89 -16.08 12.99
N THR A 74 -13.42 -15.32 13.99
CA THR A 74 -12.18 -14.54 13.90
C THR A 74 -10.95 -15.42 13.66
N ASP A 75 -10.90 -16.63 14.24
CA ASP A 75 -9.74 -17.51 14.07
C ASP A 75 -9.67 -18.06 12.65
N ILE A 76 -10.82 -18.39 12.05
CA ILE A 76 -10.91 -18.81 10.64
C ILE A 76 -10.47 -17.66 9.73
N ILE A 77 -10.95 -16.44 9.96
CA ILE A 77 -10.56 -15.26 9.18
C ILE A 77 -9.04 -15.04 9.27
N VAL A 78 -8.46 -15.07 10.48
CA VAL A 78 -7.03 -14.87 10.69
C VAL A 78 -6.21 -15.93 9.96
N GLN A 79 -6.61 -17.20 10.03
CA GLN A 79 -5.94 -18.29 9.33
C GLN A 79 -6.05 -18.15 7.80
N ALA A 80 -7.21 -17.76 7.28
CA ALA A 80 -7.42 -17.51 5.85
C ALA A 80 -6.55 -16.34 5.36
N GLN A 81 -6.46 -15.25 6.14
CA GLN A 81 -5.58 -14.12 5.84
C GLN A 81 -4.10 -14.53 5.83
N GLN A 82 -3.67 -15.38 6.77
CA GLN A 82 -2.30 -15.90 6.81
C GLN A 82 -2.00 -16.77 5.58
N LEU A 83 -2.93 -17.66 5.20
CA LEU A 83 -2.84 -18.47 4.00
C LEU A 83 -2.74 -17.59 2.75
N PHE A 84 -3.65 -16.64 2.58
CA PHE A 84 -3.65 -15.71 1.45
C PHE A 84 -2.32 -14.95 1.34
N ARG A 85 -1.83 -14.40 2.45
CA ARG A 85 -0.55 -13.68 2.48
C ARG A 85 0.62 -14.56 2.09
N ARG A 86 0.67 -15.80 2.59
CA ARG A 86 1.73 -16.76 2.28
C ARG A 86 1.71 -17.13 0.80
N GLU A 87 0.54 -17.46 0.27
CA GLU A 87 0.39 -17.94 -1.09
C GLU A 87 0.60 -16.86 -2.16
N THR A 88 0.36 -15.59 -1.82
CA THR A 88 0.55 -14.44 -2.72
C THR A 88 1.91 -13.75 -2.53
N ASP A 89 2.68 -14.12 -1.51
CA ASP A 89 3.97 -13.48 -1.19
C ASP A 89 4.94 -13.40 -2.39
N PRO A 90 5.11 -14.44 -3.23
CA PRO A 90 6.07 -14.41 -4.34
C PRO A 90 5.90 -13.24 -5.30
N TRP A 91 4.66 -12.78 -5.51
CA TRP A 91 4.33 -11.65 -6.40
C TRP A 91 4.29 -10.34 -5.64
N ILE A 92 3.65 -10.30 -4.48
CA ILE A 92 3.51 -9.03 -3.75
C ILE A 92 4.87 -8.51 -3.27
N ARG A 93 5.85 -9.38 -3.01
CA ARG A 93 7.22 -8.95 -2.67
C ARG A 93 7.98 -8.29 -3.84
N GLN A 94 7.48 -8.40 -5.07
CA GLN A 94 8.05 -7.71 -6.24
C GLN A 94 7.71 -6.21 -6.22
N SER A 95 6.59 -5.85 -5.62
CA SER A 95 6.25 -4.45 -5.34
C SER A 95 7.14 -3.90 -4.23
N TRP A 96 7.67 -2.69 -4.42
CA TRP A 96 8.44 -2.04 -3.39
C TRP A 96 7.57 -1.70 -2.18
N ILE A 97 6.37 -1.14 -2.42
CA ILE A 97 5.43 -0.72 -1.36
C ILE A 97 4.89 -1.95 -0.62
N GLY A 98 4.48 -2.98 -1.35
CA GLY A 98 3.97 -4.23 -0.82
C GLY A 98 4.99 -4.99 0.01
N ASN A 99 6.23 -5.11 -0.49
CA ASN A 99 7.33 -5.70 0.28
C ASN A 99 7.60 -4.91 1.57
N ARG A 100 7.71 -3.57 1.46
CA ARG A 100 7.97 -2.72 2.62
C ARG A 100 6.86 -2.80 3.68
N ALA A 101 5.60 -2.90 3.26
CA ALA A 101 4.47 -3.07 4.17
C ALA A 101 4.57 -4.35 5.01
N ARG A 102 5.16 -5.42 4.47
CA ARG A 102 5.37 -6.68 5.19
C ARG A 102 6.65 -6.69 6.02
N SER A 103 7.72 -6.08 5.52
CA SER A 103 9.05 -6.20 6.12
C SER A 103 9.39 -5.08 7.11
N LYS A 104 8.57 -4.01 7.20
CA LYS A 104 8.88 -2.89 8.09
C LYS A 104 8.94 -3.35 9.56
N PRO A 105 9.88 -2.83 10.37
CA PRO A 105 9.96 -3.16 11.79
C PRO A 105 8.67 -2.79 12.52
N SER A 106 8.17 -3.72 13.35
CA SER A 106 7.03 -3.47 14.24
C SER A 106 7.35 -2.34 15.22
N GLY A 107 6.41 -1.42 15.44
CA GLY A 107 6.57 -0.27 16.34
C GLY A 107 7.14 0.99 15.69
N PHE A 108 7.48 0.95 14.40
CA PHE A 108 7.88 2.15 13.65
C PHE A 108 6.64 2.92 13.16
N ALA A 109 6.09 3.77 14.03
CA ALA A 109 5.05 4.72 13.64
C ALA A 109 5.62 5.68 12.59
N GLY A 110 4.96 5.79 11.44
CA GLY A 110 5.41 6.69 10.37
C GLY A 110 6.64 6.16 9.62
N ASP A 111 6.48 5.04 8.91
CA ASP A 111 7.46 4.58 7.91
C ASP A 111 7.64 5.66 6.83
N TYR A 112 8.60 6.56 7.07
CA TYR A 112 8.78 7.76 6.27
C TYR A 112 9.14 7.42 4.82
N GLU A 113 9.86 6.32 4.58
CA GLU A 113 10.23 5.90 3.23
C GLU A 113 8.99 5.55 2.44
N MET A 114 8.08 4.75 3.04
CA MET A 114 6.81 4.44 2.43
C MET A 114 5.95 5.69 2.22
N LEU A 115 5.82 6.54 3.24
CA LEU A 115 5.02 7.76 3.14
C LEU A 115 5.52 8.68 2.02
N VAL A 116 6.84 8.86 1.86
CA VAL A 116 7.42 9.63 0.77
C VAL A 116 7.04 9.04 -0.59
N LYS A 117 7.11 7.70 -0.75
CA LYS A 117 6.65 7.07 -2.01
C LYS A 117 5.15 7.28 -2.26
N LEU A 118 4.33 7.24 -1.21
CA LEU A 118 2.89 7.51 -1.35
C LEU A 118 2.60 8.98 -1.69
N TYR A 119 3.37 9.93 -1.15
CA TYR A 119 3.24 11.36 -1.44
C TYR A 119 3.66 11.71 -2.86
N ASP A 120 4.81 11.16 -3.29
CA ASP A 120 5.37 11.41 -4.62
C ASP A 120 4.69 10.56 -5.71
N GLU A 121 3.71 9.73 -5.35
CA GLU A 121 3.07 8.73 -6.22
C GLU A 121 4.09 7.87 -6.99
N ALA A 122 5.20 7.54 -6.32
CA ALA A 122 6.32 6.87 -6.92
C ALA A 122 6.11 5.35 -6.97
N THR A 123 6.51 4.75 -8.09
CA THR A 123 6.52 3.30 -8.35
C THR A 123 7.95 2.81 -8.56
N PRO A 124 8.71 2.55 -7.49
CA PRO A 124 10.13 2.23 -7.60
C PRO A 124 10.42 0.88 -8.26
N ALA A 125 9.46 -0.05 -8.22
CA ALA A 125 9.58 -1.34 -8.88
C ALA A 125 9.33 -1.27 -10.39
N ARG A 126 9.69 -2.34 -11.10
CA ARG A 126 9.49 -2.55 -12.54
C ARG A 126 8.70 -3.83 -12.79
N GLY A 127 8.26 -4.03 -14.03
CA GLY A 127 7.45 -5.19 -14.41
C GLY A 127 6.17 -5.27 -13.58
N LEU A 128 5.74 -6.49 -13.24
CA LEU A 128 4.56 -6.72 -12.40
C LEU A 128 4.66 -5.97 -11.06
N GLY A 129 5.82 -5.98 -10.40
CA GLY A 129 6.03 -5.26 -9.14
C GLY A 129 5.72 -3.76 -9.23
N GLY A 130 6.03 -3.13 -10.36
CA GLY A 130 5.71 -1.73 -10.62
C GLY A 130 4.20 -1.48 -10.76
N TYR A 131 3.48 -2.38 -11.44
CA TYR A 131 2.02 -2.28 -11.54
C TYR A 131 1.33 -2.55 -10.20
N LEU A 132 1.88 -3.45 -9.39
CA LEU A 132 1.42 -3.67 -8.02
C LEU A 132 1.61 -2.42 -7.15
N ASP A 133 2.73 -1.69 -7.30
CA ASP A 133 2.91 -0.39 -6.65
C ASP A 133 1.82 0.62 -7.10
N LEU A 134 1.51 0.70 -8.41
CA LEU A 134 0.42 1.55 -8.91
C LEU A 134 -0.94 1.21 -8.29
N CYS A 135 -1.31 -0.07 -8.27
CA CYS A 135 -2.58 -0.49 -7.69
C CYS A 135 -2.66 -0.13 -6.19
N ILE A 136 -1.55 -0.27 -5.45
CA ILE A 136 -1.49 0.14 -4.04
C ILE A 136 -1.67 1.66 -3.89
N LEU A 137 -1.09 2.46 -4.79
CA LEU A 137 -1.24 3.92 -4.78
C LEU A 137 -2.69 4.37 -5.01
N ASP A 138 -3.52 3.53 -5.62
CA ASP A 138 -4.94 3.79 -5.90
C ASP A 138 -5.88 3.39 -4.77
N LEU A 139 -5.39 2.61 -3.80
CA LEU A 139 -6.19 2.23 -2.64
C LEU A 139 -6.68 3.48 -1.89
N PRO A 140 -7.90 3.43 -1.33
CA PRO A 140 -8.44 4.54 -0.53
C PRO A 140 -7.49 5.00 0.58
N LEU A 141 -6.75 4.08 1.20
CA LEU A 141 -5.79 4.40 2.24
C LEU A 141 -4.59 5.23 1.73
N ALA A 142 -4.04 4.89 0.55
CA ALA A 142 -2.96 5.66 -0.05
C ALA A 142 -3.43 7.05 -0.47
N ARG A 143 -4.63 7.15 -1.03
CA ARG A 143 -5.29 8.44 -1.35
C ARG A 143 -5.50 9.28 -0.09
N ALA A 144 -6.00 8.69 0.99
CA ALA A 144 -6.22 9.39 2.27
C ALA A 144 -4.91 9.94 2.86
N VAL A 145 -3.79 9.20 2.73
CA VAL A 145 -2.46 9.68 3.14
C VAL A 145 -2.07 10.95 2.38
N ARG A 146 -2.27 11.00 1.05
CA ARG A 146 -2.02 12.18 0.23
C ARG A 146 -2.97 13.33 0.56
N SER A 147 -4.26 13.06 0.70
CA SER A 147 -5.26 14.07 1.07
C SER A 147 -4.94 14.70 2.42
N ARG A 148 -4.50 13.91 3.41
CA ARG A 148 -4.06 14.44 4.71
C ARG A 148 -2.88 15.41 4.58
N LEU A 149 -1.91 15.10 3.74
CA LEU A 149 -0.77 16.00 3.47
C LEU A 149 -1.25 17.31 2.83
N ALA A 150 -2.15 17.24 1.84
CA ALA A 150 -2.72 18.42 1.20
C ALA A 150 -3.50 19.30 2.19
N SER A 151 -4.36 18.72 3.02
CA SER A 151 -5.12 19.45 4.05
C SER A 151 -4.21 20.08 5.10
N ALA A 152 -3.15 19.38 5.53
CA ALA A 152 -2.18 19.94 6.46
C ALA A 152 -1.46 21.17 5.86
N ARG A 153 -1.07 21.07 4.59
CA ARG A 153 -0.44 22.18 3.84
C ARG A 153 -1.37 23.39 3.72
N GLU A 154 -2.62 23.16 3.32
CA GLU A 154 -3.63 24.20 3.20
C GLU A 154 -3.88 24.90 4.54
N PHE A 155 -4.02 24.11 5.62
CA PHE A 155 -4.16 24.63 6.96
C PHE A 155 -2.96 25.51 7.35
N LEU A 156 -1.73 25.02 7.18
CA LEU A 156 -0.52 25.78 7.51
C LEU A 156 -0.43 27.09 6.72
N LEU A 157 -0.69 27.07 5.41
CA LEU A 157 -0.74 28.26 4.58
C LEU A 157 -1.76 29.28 5.10
N SER A 158 -2.97 28.83 5.44
CA SER A 158 -4.02 29.70 5.99
C SER A 158 -3.57 30.40 7.28
N GLN A 159 -2.87 29.67 8.16
CA GLN A 159 -2.40 30.20 9.45
C GLN A 159 -1.23 31.17 9.29
N ILE A 160 -0.33 30.92 8.34
CA ILE A 160 0.77 31.83 8.03
C ILE A 160 0.22 33.15 7.48
N LEU A 161 -0.67 33.07 6.47
CA LEU A 161 -1.27 34.25 5.84
C LEU A 161 -2.08 35.08 6.85
N ALA A 162 -2.87 34.42 7.72
CA ALA A 162 -3.67 35.11 8.72
C ALA A 162 -2.86 35.86 9.78
N ARG A 163 -1.62 35.44 10.07
CA ARG A 163 -0.77 36.06 11.09
C ARG A 163 0.00 37.29 10.58
N GLY A 164 0.14 37.47 9.26
CA GLY A 164 0.70 38.66 8.63
C GLY A 164 2.10 39.08 9.10
N THR A 165 2.84 38.19 9.76
CA THR A 165 4.12 38.45 10.44
C THR A 165 5.07 37.27 10.22
N ASP A 166 6.32 37.40 10.67
CA ASP A 166 7.31 36.30 10.62
C ASP A 166 6.86 35.12 11.50
N VAL A 167 6.41 34.03 10.88
CA VAL A 167 5.91 32.83 11.58
C VAL A 167 7.00 31.77 11.63
N ARG A 168 7.44 31.43 12.84
CA ARG A 168 8.32 30.28 13.07
C ARG A 168 7.50 29.01 13.23
N ILE A 169 7.82 28.00 12.44
CA ILE A 169 7.09 26.74 12.44
C ILE A 169 7.96 25.65 13.06
N LEU A 170 7.42 24.99 14.08
CA LEU A 170 8.06 23.86 14.74
C LEU A 170 7.42 22.57 14.25
N ALA A 171 8.20 21.72 13.61
CA ALA A 171 7.76 20.43 13.11
C ALA A 171 8.30 19.30 14.01
N ILE A 172 7.41 18.50 14.58
CA ILE A 172 7.74 17.43 15.54
C ILE A 172 6.92 16.20 15.16
N PRO A 173 7.48 14.98 15.08
CA PRO A 173 8.77 14.59 14.53
C PRO A 173 8.60 14.27 13.03
N THR A 174 8.80 15.25 12.16
CA THR A 174 8.68 15.05 10.71
C THR A 174 10.06 14.98 10.07
N ARG A 175 10.39 13.85 9.41
CA ARG A 175 11.72 13.65 8.81
C ARG A 175 11.96 14.47 7.53
N ARG A 176 10.93 14.73 6.73
CA ARG A 176 11.06 15.43 5.43
C ARG A 176 10.33 16.76 5.32
N CYS A 177 9.46 17.12 6.25
CA CYS A 177 8.70 18.39 6.17
C CYS A 177 8.03 18.57 4.79
N SER A 178 7.45 17.49 4.25
CA SER A 178 6.85 17.46 2.91
C SER A 178 5.71 18.46 2.78
N GLU A 179 5.07 18.82 3.89
CA GLU A 179 4.05 19.87 4.00
C GLU A 179 4.54 21.22 3.49
N TYR A 180 5.85 21.50 3.64
CA TYR A 180 6.47 22.78 3.34
C TYR A 180 7.20 22.80 1.99
N THR A 181 7.39 21.63 1.37
CA THR A 181 8.17 21.51 0.13
C THR A 181 7.37 22.12 -1.02
N GLY A 182 7.89 23.21 -1.61
CA GLY A 182 7.22 24.01 -2.65
C GLY A 182 6.43 25.22 -2.13
N MET A 183 6.24 25.41 -0.82
CA MET A 183 5.67 26.65 -0.26
C MET A 183 6.65 27.83 -0.34
N LEU A 184 7.96 27.55 -0.28
CA LEU A 184 9.02 28.57 -0.34
C LEU A 184 9.16 29.24 -1.73
N VAL A 185 8.67 28.61 -2.81
CA VAL A 185 8.77 29.16 -4.17
C VAL A 185 7.71 30.23 -4.43
N GLN A 186 6.54 30.13 -3.78
CA GLN A 186 5.43 31.07 -3.99
C GLN A 186 5.57 32.37 -3.18
N ALA A 187 6.41 32.38 -2.14
CA ALA A 187 6.68 33.58 -1.33
C ALA A 187 7.74 34.52 -1.92
N GLN A 188 8.39 34.15 -3.04
CA GLN A 188 9.40 34.97 -3.73
C GLN A 188 8.89 35.59 -5.04
N GLN A 189 7.60 35.45 -5.35
CA GLN A 189 6.97 36.00 -6.56
C GLN A 189 5.85 37.00 -6.26
N GLN A 190 5.78 37.54 -5.04
CA GLN A 190 4.88 38.63 -4.65
C GLN A 190 5.67 39.79 -4.07
#